data_AF-A0A1B4PN77-F1
#
_entry.id   AF-A0A1B4PN77-F1
#
_cell.length_a   1.000
_cell.length_b   1.000
_cell.length_c   1.000
_cell.angle_alpha   90.00
_cell.angle_beta   90.00
_cell.angle_gamma   90.00
#
_symmetry.space_group_name_H-M   'P 1'
#
loop_
_entity.id
_entity.type
_entity.pdbx_description
1 polymer ?
#
loop_
_entity_poly.entity_id
_entity_poly.type
_entity_poly.pdbx_seq_one_letter_code
_entity_poly.pdbx_strand_id
1 'polypeptide(L)'
;MADSVSARERRNCWLVMSDLFVDNEVDYKAVAEALVRDCPNMDRAELKRTLFEEVAPVLGTNGLTPAPSVWMGFDGDAVMRDVAERLTQQHLSFYRRVTGGIWSTMCRFLFRSWWAELERELKTLGKA
;
A
#
# COMPACT_ATOMS: atom_id res chain seq x y z
N MET A 1 -8.69 -15.11 -19.07
CA MET A 1 -9.70 -14.25 -18.41
C MET A 1 -8.97 -13.68 -17.21
N ALA A 2 -8.84 -12.36 -17.10
CA ALA A 2 -8.24 -11.77 -15.90
C ALA A 2 -9.22 -12.02 -14.76
N ASP A 3 -8.87 -12.90 -13.83
CA ASP A 3 -9.66 -13.07 -12.62
C ASP A 3 -9.72 -11.72 -11.92
N SER A 4 -10.92 -11.17 -11.77
CA SER A 4 -11.10 -9.87 -11.13
C SER A 4 -10.60 -9.97 -9.69
N VAL A 5 -9.66 -9.10 -9.31
CA VAL A 5 -9.12 -9.04 -7.95
C VAL A 5 -10.26 -8.97 -6.93
N SER A 6 -10.36 -9.97 -6.06
CA SER A 6 -11.42 -10.00 -5.05
C SER A 6 -11.16 -8.97 -3.94
N ALA A 7 -12.22 -8.52 -3.26
CA ALA A 7 -12.08 -7.58 -2.13
C ALA A 7 -11.27 -8.17 -0.95
N ARG A 8 -11.22 -9.51 -0.83
CA ARG A 8 -10.38 -10.18 0.17
C ARG A 8 -8.92 -10.18 -0.26
N GLU A 9 -8.66 -10.50 -1.53
CA GLU A 9 -7.30 -10.46 -2.09
C GLU A 9 -6.71 -9.05 -2.00
N ARG A 10 -7.45 -8.02 -2.40
CA ARG A 10 -6.99 -6.63 -2.29
C ARG A 10 -6.65 -6.23 -0.85
N ARG A 11 -7.42 -6.69 0.13
CA ARG A 11 -7.11 -6.49 1.57
C ARG A 11 -5.84 -7.19 2.01
N ASN A 12 -5.63 -8.44 1.58
CA ASN A 12 -4.37 -9.15 1.83
C ASN A 12 -3.18 -8.40 1.22
N CYS A 13 -3.36 -7.84 0.03
CA CYS A 13 -2.33 -7.02 -0.62
C CYS A 13 -2.02 -5.74 0.14
N TRP A 14 -3.01 -5.10 0.75
CA TRP A 14 -2.76 -3.96 1.63
C TRP A 14 -1.88 -4.35 2.81
N LEU A 15 -2.15 -5.51 3.43
CA LEU A 15 -1.35 -6.01 4.54
C LEU A 15 0.09 -6.28 4.13
N VAL A 16 0.32 -6.96 3.00
CA VAL A 16 1.69 -7.20 2.50
C VAL A 16 2.41 -5.89 2.15
N MET A 17 1.73 -4.94 1.50
CA MET A 17 2.33 -3.64 1.17
C MET A 17 2.62 -2.79 2.42
N SER A 18 1.95 -3.08 3.53
CA SER A 18 2.12 -2.34 4.77
C SER A 18 3.47 -2.59 5.44
N ASP A 19 4.12 -3.72 5.14
CA ASP A 19 5.48 -4.05 5.59
C ASP A 19 6.52 -3.02 5.11
N LEU A 20 6.25 -2.31 4.01
CA LEU A 20 7.11 -1.21 3.53
C LEU A 20 7.12 0.00 4.48
N PHE A 21 6.14 0.11 5.37
CA PHE A 21 5.92 1.26 6.26
C PHE A 21 6.17 0.94 7.73
N VAL A 22 6.56 -0.29 8.05
CA VAL A 22 7.01 -0.65 9.39
C VAL A 22 8.37 0.02 9.65
N ASP A 23 8.62 0.46 10.89
CA ASP A 23 9.86 1.15 11.27
C ASP A 23 11.02 0.15 11.41
N ASN A 24 11.39 -0.49 10.30
CA ASN A 24 12.49 -1.43 10.16
C ASN A 24 13.15 -1.27 8.77
N GLU A 25 14.28 -1.96 8.58
CA GLU A 25 14.87 -2.07 7.24
C GLU A 25 13.97 -2.91 6.34
N VAL A 26 13.63 -2.36 5.19
CA VAL A 26 12.69 -3.00 4.25
C VAL A 26 13.36 -4.15 3.51
N ASP A 27 12.89 -5.38 3.72
CA ASP A 27 13.26 -6.53 2.89
C ASP A 27 12.39 -6.57 1.62
N TYR A 28 12.83 -5.84 0.59
CA TYR A 28 12.11 -5.75 -0.69
C TYR A 28 11.90 -7.11 -1.36
N LYS A 29 12.82 -8.06 -1.16
CA LYS A 29 12.71 -9.40 -1.74
C LYS A 29 11.59 -10.18 -1.06
N ALA A 30 11.56 -10.20 0.27
CA ALA A 30 10.51 -10.86 1.03
C ALA A 30 9.12 -10.26 0.71
N VAL A 31 9.03 -8.93 0.61
CA VAL A 31 7.79 -8.24 0.22
C VAL A 31 7.37 -8.63 -1.21
N ALA A 32 8.31 -8.66 -2.16
CA ALA A 32 8.00 -9.06 -3.54
C ALA A 32 7.52 -10.52 -3.62
N GLU A 33 8.16 -11.45 -2.90
CA GLU A 33 7.75 -12.85 -2.82
C GLU A 33 6.33 -12.99 -2.23
N ALA A 34 6.02 -12.24 -1.17
CA ALA A 34 4.69 -12.19 -0.59
C ALA A 34 3.65 -11.62 -1.57
N LEU A 35 3.96 -10.55 -2.31
CA LEU A 35 3.06 -9.99 -3.33
C LEU A 35 2.84 -10.96 -4.51
N VAL A 36 3.84 -11.75 -4.90
CA VAL A 36 3.66 -12.79 -5.93
C VAL A 36 2.68 -13.86 -5.43
N ARG A 37 2.87 -14.32 -4.20
CA ARG A 37 2.10 -15.41 -3.57
C ARG A 37 0.67 -15.00 -3.21
N ASP A 38 0.50 -13.85 -2.57
CA ASP A 38 -0.75 -13.47 -1.89
C ASP A 38 -1.62 -12.50 -2.71
N CYS A 39 -1.06 -11.94 -3.80
CA CYS A 39 -1.76 -11.04 -4.74
C CYS A 39 -1.69 -11.54 -6.20
N PRO A 40 -2.02 -12.81 -6.48
CA PRO A 40 -1.76 -13.43 -7.78
C PRO A 40 -2.46 -12.73 -8.96
N ASN A 41 -3.60 -12.06 -8.73
CA ASN A 41 -4.40 -11.43 -9.78
C ASN A 41 -4.07 -9.94 -9.98
N MET A 42 -3.13 -9.39 -9.21
CA MET A 42 -2.62 -8.03 -9.43
C MET A 42 -1.35 -8.08 -10.27
N ASP A 43 -1.39 -7.47 -11.46
CA ASP A 43 -0.18 -7.19 -12.23
C ASP A 43 0.66 -6.08 -11.57
N ARG A 44 1.87 -5.84 -12.07
CA ARG A 44 2.77 -4.83 -11.52
C ARG A 44 2.18 -3.42 -11.56
N ALA A 45 1.37 -3.10 -12.57
CA ALA A 45 0.74 -1.79 -12.69
C ALA A 45 -0.37 -1.59 -11.64
N GLU A 46 -1.17 -2.62 -11.39
CA GLU A 46 -2.19 -2.67 -10.33
C GLU A 46 -1.53 -2.59 -8.96
N LEU A 47 -0.46 -3.36 -8.70
CA LEU A 47 0.30 -3.29 -7.46
C LEU A 47 0.84 -1.88 -7.20
N LYS A 48 1.41 -1.24 -8.23
CA LYS A 48 1.88 0.15 -8.15
C LYS A 48 0.75 1.10 -7.80
N ARG A 49 -0.40 0.94 -8.45
CA ARG A 49 -1.56 1.80 -8.23
C ARG A 49 -2.08 1.63 -6.80
N THR A 50 -2.27 0.39 -6.35
CA THR A 50 -2.73 0.08 -4.99
C THR A 50 -1.77 0.60 -3.93
N LEU A 51 -0.45 0.45 -4.12
CA LEU A 51 0.54 1.01 -3.19
C LEU A 51 0.38 2.53 -3.04
N PHE A 52 0.34 3.26 -4.15
CA PHE A 52 0.38 4.72 -4.11
C PHE A 52 -0.97 5.41 -3.93
N GLU A 53 -2.07 4.76 -4.30
CA GLU A 53 -3.41 5.36 -4.23
C GLU A 53 -4.20 4.89 -3.01
N GLU A 54 -3.92 3.69 -2.49
CA GLU A 54 -4.68 3.06 -1.41
C GLU A 54 -3.85 3.01 -0.11
N VAL A 55 -2.67 2.39 -0.13
CA VAL A 55 -1.88 2.07 1.08
C VAL A 55 -1.02 3.25 1.57
N ALA A 56 -0.12 3.76 0.73
CA ALA A 56 0.81 4.84 1.09
C ALA A 56 0.11 6.10 1.60
N PRO A 57 -1.05 6.50 1.09
CA PRO A 57 -1.76 7.64 1.63
C PRO A 57 -2.24 7.50 3.08
N VAL A 58 -2.41 6.27 3.56
CA VAL A 58 -2.78 5.98 4.95
C VAL A 58 -1.53 5.78 5.80
N LEU A 59 -0.60 4.94 5.37
CA LEU A 59 0.55 4.59 6.21
C LEU A 59 1.69 5.60 6.13
N GLY A 60 1.83 6.29 5.01
CA GLY A 60 2.82 7.37 4.86
C GLY A 60 2.58 8.55 5.80
N THR A 61 1.36 8.71 6.33
CA THR A 61 1.10 9.73 7.36
C THR A 61 1.57 9.32 8.75
N ASN A 62 1.80 8.02 9.02
CA ASN A 62 2.22 7.55 10.35
C ASN A 62 3.56 8.18 10.77
N GLY A 63 4.50 8.34 9.83
CA GLY A 63 5.79 9.01 10.09
C GLY A 63 5.68 10.52 10.30
N LEU A 64 4.52 11.13 10.00
CA LEU A 64 4.25 12.56 10.20
C LEU A 64 3.42 12.84 11.45
N THR A 65 2.86 11.80 12.06
CA THR A 65 2.09 11.90 13.30
C THR A 65 2.97 11.65 14.52
N PRO A 66 2.80 12.40 15.62
CA PRO A 66 3.49 12.09 16.87
C PRO A 66 3.20 10.64 17.30
N ALA A 67 4.22 9.94 17.77
CA ALA A 67 4.05 8.61 18.32
C ALA A 67 3.04 8.65 19.49
N PRO A 68 2.13 7.66 19.59
CA PRO A 68 1.18 7.60 20.69
C PRO A 68 1.91 7.41 22.02
N SER A 69 1.29 7.85 23.12
CA SER A 69 1.84 7.70 24.47
C SER A 69 2.03 6.23 24.89
N VAL A 70 1.23 5.33 24.32
CA VAL A 70 1.36 3.87 24.45
C VAL A 70 1.45 3.29 23.05
N TRP A 71 2.58 2.65 22.73
CA TRP A 71 2.77 1.94 21.47
C TRP A 71 2.46 0.45 21.64
N MET A 72 1.41 -0.02 20.95
CA MET A 72 0.96 -1.41 21.00
C MET A 72 1.56 -2.26 19.86
N GLY A 73 2.49 -1.70 19.09
CA GLY A 73 3.02 -2.34 17.88
C GLY A 73 2.20 -2.04 16.64
N PHE A 74 2.62 -2.63 15.53
CA PHE A 74 1.95 -2.51 14.24
C PHE A 74 0.66 -3.34 14.21
N ASP A 75 -0.45 -2.75 13.77
CA ASP A 75 -1.76 -3.39 13.71
C ASP A 75 -2.24 -3.51 12.25
N GLY A 76 -2.17 -4.74 11.71
CA GLY A 76 -2.61 -5.05 10.35
C GLY A 76 -4.13 -4.91 10.14
N ASP A 77 -4.93 -5.14 11.18
CA ASP A 77 -6.38 -4.95 11.11
C ASP A 77 -6.71 -3.45 11.05
N ALA A 78 -5.94 -2.62 11.76
CA ALA A 78 -6.02 -1.17 11.62
C ALA A 78 -5.70 -0.71 10.20
N VAL A 79 -4.64 -1.23 9.57
CA VAL A 79 -4.30 -0.91 8.17
C VAL A 79 -5.49 -1.18 7.25
N MET A 80 -6.08 -2.38 7.34
CA MET A 80 -7.20 -2.76 6.47
C MET A 80 -8.42 -1.87 6.68
N ARG A 81 -8.75 -1.55 7.94
CA ARG A 81 -9.87 -0.67 8.29
C ARG A 81 -9.64 0.74 7.77
N ASP A 82 -8.48 1.33 8.03
CA ASP A 82 -8.19 2.72 7.74
C ASP A 82 -8.07 2.98 6.22
N VAL A 83 -7.50 2.02 5.46
CA VAL A 83 -7.51 2.05 3.99
C VAL A 83 -8.94 1.95 3.45
N ALA A 84 -9.75 1.01 3.94
CA ALA A 84 -11.14 0.87 3.51
C ALA A 84 -11.99 2.11 3.82
N GLU A 85 -11.81 2.70 5.00
CA GLU A 85 -12.48 3.92 5.42
C GLU A 85 -12.09 5.09 4.52
N ARG A 86 -10.79 5.31 4.30
CA ARG A 86 -10.32 6.38 3.41
C ARG A 86 -10.92 6.25 2.01
N LEU A 87 -10.92 5.05 1.44
CA LEU A 87 -11.51 4.81 0.12
C LEU A 87 -13.00 5.17 0.10
N THR A 88 -13.76 4.76 1.11
CA THR A 88 -15.18 5.09 1.23
C THR A 88 -15.40 6.60 1.35
N GLN A 89 -14.61 7.28 2.18
CA GLN A 89 -14.71 8.73 2.40
C GLN A 89 -14.40 9.56 1.13
N GLN A 90 -13.52 9.07 0.24
CA GLN A 90 -13.23 9.74 -1.03
C GLN A 90 -14.45 9.79 -1.97
N HIS A 91 -15.35 8.82 -1.88
CA HIS A 91 -16.59 8.80 -2.67
C HIS A 91 -17.66 9.76 -2.13
N LEU A 92 -17.54 10.19 -0.86
CA LEU A 92 -18.54 11.03 -0.20
C LEU A 92 -18.34 12.54 -0.43
N SER A 93 -17.14 12.98 -0.85
CA SER A 93 -16.84 14.41 -0.98
C SER A 93 -15.80 14.72 -2.07
N PHE A 94 -16.13 15.68 -2.93
CA PHE A 94 -15.21 16.16 -3.97
C PHE A 94 -13.92 16.76 -3.38
N TYR A 95 -14.03 17.52 -2.28
CA TYR A 95 -12.85 18.07 -1.60
C TYR A 95 -11.91 16.97 -1.09
N ARG A 96 -12.45 15.91 -0.48
CA ARG A 96 -11.67 14.74 -0.02
C ARG A 96 -11.04 13.98 -1.20
N ARG A 97 -11.73 13.91 -2.34
CA ARG A 97 -11.19 13.32 -3.56
C ARG A 97 -10.01 14.10 -4.12
N VAL A 98 -10.11 15.44 -4.19
CA VAL A 98 -9.05 16.31 -4.73
C VAL A 98 -7.82 16.29 -3.81
N THR A 99 -8.00 16.56 -2.52
CA THR A 99 -6.90 16.54 -1.54
C THR A 99 -6.28 15.15 -1.43
N GLY A 100 -7.09 14.09 -1.49
CA GLY A 100 -6.63 12.72 -1.56
C GLY A 100 -5.74 12.44 -2.78
N GLY A 101 -6.10 12.95 -3.96
CA GLY A 101 -5.29 12.82 -5.18
C GLY A 101 -3.96 13.57 -5.11
N ILE A 102 -3.94 14.76 -4.50
CA ILE A 102 -2.70 15.51 -4.25
C ILE A 102 -1.79 14.69 -3.34
N TRP A 103 -2.33 14.15 -2.24
CA TRP A 103 -1.55 13.34 -1.30
C TRP A 103 -1.02 12.04 -1.94
N SER A 104 -1.82 11.34 -2.75
CA SER A 104 -1.34 10.18 -3.51
C SER A 104 -0.21 10.55 -4.47
N THR A 105 -0.25 11.74 -5.07
CA THR A 105 0.84 12.25 -5.93
C THR A 105 2.10 12.56 -5.13
N MET A 106 1.96 13.15 -3.94
CA MET A 106 3.09 13.34 -3.02
C MET A 106 3.69 12.01 -2.58
N CYS A 107 2.86 11.02 -2.23
CA CYS A 107 3.31 9.66 -1.87
C CYS A 107 4.12 9.02 -3.01
N ARG A 108 3.70 9.18 -4.27
CA ARG A 108 4.48 8.73 -5.44
C ARG A 108 5.86 9.34 -5.49
N PHE A 109 5.98 10.62 -5.14
CA PHE A 109 7.26 11.31 -5.13
C PHE A 109 8.14 10.85 -3.96
N LEU A 110 7.59 10.80 -2.75
CA LEU A 110 8.29 10.43 -1.52
C LEU A 110 8.81 8.99 -1.55
N PHE A 111 7.95 8.03 -1.94
CA PHE A 111 8.27 6.60 -1.90
C PHE A 111 8.67 6.05 -3.27
N ARG A 112 9.14 6.91 -4.19
CA ARG A 112 9.56 6.50 -5.54
C ARG A 112 10.70 5.49 -5.52
N SER A 113 11.64 5.64 -4.58
CA SER A 113 12.79 4.75 -4.44
C SER A 113 12.35 3.38 -3.94
N TRP A 114 11.46 3.33 -2.95
CA TRP A 114 10.90 2.08 -2.43
C TRP A 114 10.21 1.29 -3.54
N TRP A 115 9.43 1.97 -4.38
CA TRP A 115 8.82 1.30 -5.54
C TRP A 115 9.87 0.82 -6.55
N ALA A 116 10.93 1.59 -6.81
CA ALA A 116 11.96 1.17 -7.77
C ALA A 116 12.70 -0.11 -7.31
N GLU A 117 13.02 -0.20 -6.02
CA GLU A 117 13.62 -1.38 -5.40
C GLU A 117 12.65 -2.58 -5.47
N LEU A 118 11.40 -2.39 -5.05
CA LEU A 118 10.37 -3.43 -5.10
C LEU A 118 10.07 -3.90 -6.54
N GLU A 119 10.00 -2.96 -7.49
CA GLU A 119 9.77 -3.25 -8.90
C GLU A 119 10.91 -4.09 -9.51
N ARG A 120 12.15 -3.89 -9.05
CA ARG A 120 13.28 -4.72 -9.47
C ARG A 120 13.08 -6.17 -9.00
N GLU A 121 12.72 -6.38 -7.73
CA GLU A 121 12.48 -7.72 -7.19
C GLU A 121 11.24 -8.38 -7.81
N LEU A 122 10.17 -7.64 -8.09
CA LEU A 122 9.01 -8.19 -8.80
C LEU A 122 9.36 -8.66 -10.22
N LYS A 123 10.28 -7.97 -10.91
CA LYS A 123 10.77 -8.37 -12.24
C LYS A 123 11.62 -9.62 -12.19
N THR A 124 12.47 -9.78 -11.17
CA THR A 124 13.29 -11.01 -11.00
C THR A 124 12.40 -12.23 -10.76
N LEU A 125 11.26 -12.05 -10.09
CA LEU A 125 10.26 -13.08 -9.86
C LEU A 125 9.28 -13.30 -11.04
N GLY A 126 9.47 -12.61 -12.17
CA GLY A 126 8.65 -12.79 -13.37
C GLY A 126 7.22 -12.24 -13.27
N LYS A 127 6.93 -11.36 -12.31
CA LYS A 127 5.62 -10.72 -12.19
C LYS A 127 5.50 -9.59 -13.23
N ALA A 128 4.61 -9.79 -14.21
CA ALA A 128 4.40 -8.89 -15.34
C ALA A 128 3.83 -7.54 -14.91
#